data_AF-A0A1F1KZP5-F1
#
_entry.id   AF-A0A1F1KZP5-F1
#
_cell.length_a   1.000
_cell.length_b   1.000
_cell.length_c   1.000
_cell.angle_alpha   90.00
_cell.angle_beta   90.00
_cell.angle_gamma   90.00
#
_symmetry.space_group_name_H-M   'P 1'
#
loop_
_entity.id
_entity.type
_entity.pdbx_description
1 polymer ?
#
loop_
_entity_poly.entity_id
_entity_poly.type
_entity_poly.pdbx_seq_one_letter_code
_entity_poly.pdbx_strand_id
1 'polypeptide(L)'
;MTLDEILKTVEAYKDRKEADLKERAAMDYKLAQCVGYAVASIMDKGNKMPDFFEVYKALFEKESKQNEEQQKEKELIIQKQRMIDFVNQHNKKWKEE
;
A
#
# COMPACT_ATOMS: atom_id res chain seq x y z
N MET A 1 26.23 23.77 -31.76
CA MET A 1 27.02 23.32 -30.59
C MET A 1 28.01 24.40 -30.20
N THR A 2 27.54 25.31 -29.36
CA THR A 2 28.38 26.29 -28.67
C THR A 2 28.98 25.67 -27.41
N LEU A 3 30.04 26.27 -26.85
CA LEU A 3 30.64 25.83 -25.58
C LEU A 3 29.59 25.76 -24.45
N ASP A 4 28.68 26.73 -24.42
CA ASP A 4 27.59 26.82 -23.44
C ASP A 4 26.60 25.66 -23.56
N GLU A 5 26.24 25.27 -24.80
CA GLU A 5 25.39 24.09 -25.05
C GLU A 5 26.05 22.79 -24.54
N ILE A 6 27.38 22.66 -24.70
CA ILE A 6 28.13 21.50 -24.20
C ILE A 6 28.12 21.46 -22.68
N LEU A 7 28.38 22.59 -22.00
CA LEU A 7 28.38 22.67 -20.54
C LEU A 7 27.00 22.33 -19.96
N LYS A 8 25.94 22.91 -20.52
CA LYS A 8 24.55 22.60 -20.13
C LYS A 8 24.20 21.13 -20.31
N THR A 9 24.68 20.51 -21.39
CA THR A 9 24.45 19.07 -21.64
C THR A 9 25.16 18.21 -20.61
N VAL A 10 26.39 18.58 -20.22
CA VAL A 10 27.17 17.87 -19.19
C VAL A 10 26.50 18.01 -17.82
N GLU A 11 25.99 19.19 -17.48
CA GLU A 11 25.25 19.43 -16.23
C GLU A 11 23.96 18.60 -16.20
N ALA A 12 23.13 18.67 -17.23
CA ALA A 12 21.91 17.87 -17.32
C ALA A 12 22.18 16.35 -17.21
N TYR A 13 23.29 15.86 -17.77
CA TYR A 13 23.70 14.46 -17.61
C TYR A 13 24.07 14.12 -16.17
N LYS A 14 24.81 15.01 -15.48
CA LYS A 14 25.17 14.82 -14.07
C LYS A 14 23.93 14.79 -13.19
N ASP A 15 23.01 15.74 -13.37
CA ASP A 15 21.77 15.83 -12.60
C ASP A 15 20.92 14.56 -12.77
N ARG A 16 20.79 14.09 -14.02
CA ARG A 16 20.10 12.84 -14.31
C ARG A 16 20.76 11.65 -13.62
N LYS A 17 22.08 11.54 -13.69
CA LYS A 17 22.82 10.44 -13.05
C LYS A 17 22.69 10.48 -11.53
N GLU A 18 22.66 11.67 -10.93
CA GLU A 18 22.44 11.83 -9.49
C GLU A 18 21.01 11.42 -9.10
N ALA A 19 20.00 11.80 -9.89
CA ALA A 19 18.63 11.36 -9.69
C ALA A 19 18.49 9.83 -9.75
N ASP A 20 19.10 9.19 -10.75
CA ASP A 20 19.11 7.72 -10.90
C ASP A 20 19.75 7.03 -9.68
N LEU A 21 20.84 7.58 -9.14
CA LEU A 21 21.50 7.04 -7.95
C LEU A 21 20.62 7.17 -6.70
N LYS A 22 19.94 8.31 -6.53
CA LYS A 22 19.00 8.53 -5.43
C LYS A 22 17.80 7.58 -5.51
N GLU A 23 17.25 7.37 -6.70
CA GLU A 23 16.16 6.42 -6.93
C GLU A 23 16.58 4.99 -6.56
N ARG A 24 17.76 4.55 -7.01
CA ARG A 24 18.30 3.24 -6.64
C ARG A 24 18.47 3.08 -5.13
N ALA A 25 19.06 4.07 -4.46
CA ALA A 25 19.24 4.03 -3.01
C ALA A 25 17.89 3.91 -2.27
N ALA A 26 16.86 4.62 -2.73
CA ALA A 26 15.51 4.51 -2.16
C ALA A 26 14.90 3.12 -2.37
N MET A 27 15.08 2.54 -3.57
CA MET A 27 14.59 1.20 -3.90
C MET A 27 15.33 0.11 -3.14
N ASP A 28 16.65 0.20 -2.99
CA ASP A 28 17.45 -0.73 -2.20
C ASP A 28 17.04 -0.71 -0.73
N TYR A 29 16.80 0.48 -0.18
CA TYR A 29 16.30 0.62 1.18
C TYR A 29 14.91 -0.01 1.35
N LYS A 30 14.00 0.21 0.40
CA LYS A 30 12.68 -0.43 0.40
C LYS A 30 12.77 -1.94 0.28
N LEU A 31 13.65 -2.46 -0.57
CA LEU A 31 13.90 -3.89 -0.67
C LEU A 31 14.40 -4.48 0.65
N ALA A 32 15.35 -3.82 1.31
CA ALA A 32 15.85 -4.24 2.62
C ALA A 32 14.73 -4.29 3.67
N GLN A 33 13.81 -3.32 3.67
CA GLN A 33 12.62 -3.35 4.52
C GLN A 33 11.72 -4.56 4.22
N CYS A 34 11.43 -4.83 2.94
CA CYS A 34 10.63 -5.99 2.53
C CYS A 34 11.26 -7.32 2.95
N VAL A 35 12.58 -7.45 2.83
CA VAL A 35 13.32 -8.62 3.32
C VAL A 35 13.18 -8.72 4.85
N GLY A 36 13.30 -7.60 5.57
CA GLY A 36 13.07 -7.55 7.01
C GLY A 36 11.67 -8.04 7.41
N TYR A 37 10.62 -7.58 6.73
CA TYR A 37 9.26 -8.07 6.96
C TYR A 37 9.09 -9.55 6.65
N ALA A 38 9.67 -10.04 5.54
CA ALA A 38 9.64 -11.45 5.18
C ALA A 38 10.26 -12.33 6.28
N VAL A 39 11.48 -11.99 6.73
CA VAL A 39 12.13 -12.71 7.83
C VAL A 39 11.29 -12.63 9.11
N ALA A 40 10.76 -11.46 9.44
CA ALA A 40 9.95 -11.31 10.64
C ALA A 40 8.66 -12.15 10.61
N SER A 41 8.01 -12.27 9.44
CA SER A 41 6.84 -13.14 9.26
C SER A 41 7.14 -14.63 9.40
N ILE A 42 8.39 -15.04 9.11
CA ILE A 42 8.83 -16.43 9.32
C ILE A 42 9.06 -16.68 10.81
N MET A 43 9.60 -15.70 11.54
CA MET A 43 9.93 -15.81 12.96
C MET A 43 8.71 -15.70 13.88
N ASP A 44 7.72 -14.89 13.50
CA ASP A 44 6.48 -14.70 14.27
C ASP A 44 5.25 -14.80 13.37
N LYS A 45 4.34 -15.73 13.70
CA LYS A 45 3.06 -15.93 12.98
C LYS A 45 2.10 -14.75 13.13
N GLY A 46 2.32 -13.89 14.13
CA GLY A 46 1.59 -12.64 14.30
C GLY A 46 1.99 -11.56 13.30
N ASN A 47 3.19 -11.68 12.70
CA ASN A 47 3.73 -10.66 11.83
C ASN A 47 3.42 -10.97 10.36
N LYS A 48 2.77 -10.03 9.69
CA LYS A 48 2.36 -10.20 8.28
C LYS A 48 3.18 -9.32 7.37
N MET A 49 3.45 -9.83 6.17
CA MET A 49 4.01 -9.03 5.10
C MET A 49 3.03 -7.88 4.77
N PRO A 50 3.50 -6.62 4.73
CA PRO A 50 2.68 -5.52 4.26
C PRO A 50 2.29 -5.73 2.79
N ASP A 51 1.12 -5.23 2.41
CA ASP A 51 0.63 -5.33 1.03
C ASP A 51 1.44 -4.43 0.09
N PHE A 52 1.42 -4.73 -1.21
CA PHE A 52 2.15 -3.98 -2.23
C PHE A 52 1.83 -2.47 -2.19
N PHE A 53 0.55 -2.11 -2.05
CA PHE A 53 0.12 -0.71 -1.97
C PHE A 53 0.60 -0.01 -0.69
N GLU A 54 0.81 -0.76 0.41
CA GLU A 54 1.35 -0.20 1.65
C GLU A 54 2.85 0.07 1.52
N VAL A 55 3.59 -0.86 0.89
CA VAL A 55 5.04 -0.73 0.66
C VAL A 55 5.34 0.48 -0.24
N TYR A 56 4.54 0.66 -1.29
CA TYR A 56 4.71 1.68 -2.33
C TYR A 56 3.67 2.80 -2.26
N LYS A 57 3.15 3.10 -1.07
CA LYS A 57 2.05 4.07 -0.88
C LYS A 57 2.25 5.41 -1.58
N ALA A 58 3.48 5.93 -1.58
CA ALA A 58 3.81 7.20 -2.24
C ALA A 58 3.58 7.19 -3.77
N LEU A 59 3.66 6.02 -4.42
CA LEU A 59 3.43 5.86 -5.85
C LEU A 59 1.95 5.66 -6.19
N PHE A 60 1.15 5.19 -5.22
CA PHE A 60 -0.22 4.73 -5.44
C PHE A 60 -1.23 5.41 -4.50
N GLU A 61 -1.00 6.67 -4.09
CA GLU A 61 -1.89 7.33 -3.12
C GLU A 61 -3.34 7.42 -3.57
N LYS A 62 -3.58 7.56 -4.89
CA LYS A 62 -4.93 7.62 -5.45
C LYS A 62 -5.58 6.25 -5.48
N GLU A 63 -4.88 5.23 -5.97
CA GLU A 63 -5.37 3.85 -6.00
C GLU A 63 -5.57 3.28 -4.59
N SER A 64 -4.69 3.62 -3.65
CA SER A 64 -4.80 3.23 -2.25
C SER A 64 -6.08 3.77 -1.61
N LYS A 65 -6.43 5.04 -1.86
CA LYS A 65 -7.68 5.63 -1.34
C LYS A 65 -8.92 4.94 -1.92
N GLN A 66 -8.92 4.66 -3.22
CA GLN A 66 -10.03 3.94 -3.87
C GLN A 66 -10.18 2.52 -3.33
N ASN A 67 -9.07 1.83 -3.07
CA ASN A 67 -9.09 0.48 -2.53
C ASN A 67 -9.59 0.46 -1.06
N GLU A 68 -9.16 1.43 -0.24
CA GLU A 68 -9.66 1.61 1.12
C GLU A 68 -11.17 1.89 1.16
N GLU A 69 -11.68 2.72 0.25
CA GLU A 69 -13.12 2.99 0.13
C GLU A 69 -13.91 1.74 -0.26
N GLN A 70 -13.42 0.97 -1.24
CA GLN A 70 -14.06 -0.30 -1.63
C GLN A 70 -14.04 -1.33 -0.50
N GLN A 71 -12.98 -1.40 0.30
CA GLN A 71 -12.93 -2.27 1.47
C GLN A 71 -13.97 -1.86 2.51
N LYS A 72 -14.08 -0.56 2.80
CA LYS A 72 -15.10 -0.02 3.72
C LYS A 72 -16.52 -0.33 3.24
N GLU A 73 -16.82 -0.17 1.95
CA GLU A 73 -18.13 -0.52 1.40
C GLU A 73 -18.45 -2.01 1.57
N LYS A 74 -17.49 -2.90 1.29
CA LYS A 74 -17.65 -4.35 1.50
C LYS A 74 -17.91 -4.68 2.97
N GLU A 75 -17.16 -4.08 3.88
CA GLU A 75 -17.37 -4.26 5.32
C GLU A 75 -18.75 -3.78 5.75
N LEU A 76 -19.22 -2.63 5.23
CA LEU A 76 -20.52 -2.07 5.54
C LEU A 76 -21.66 -2.99 5.07
N ILE A 77 -21.53 -3.58 3.88
CA ILE A 77 -22.48 -4.59 3.37
C ILE A 77 -22.53 -5.81 4.30
N ILE A 78 -21.37 -6.33 4.71
CA ILE A 78 -21.29 -7.49 5.60
C ILE A 78 -21.93 -7.17 6.96
N GLN A 79 -21.65 -5.99 7.52
CA GLN A 79 -22.23 -5.57 8.80
C GLN A 79 -23.75 -5.40 8.72
N LYS A 80 -24.26 -4.82 7.63
CA LYS A 80 -25.70 -4.70 7.37
C LYS A 80 -26.37 -6.07 7.35
N GLN A 81 -25.77 -7.06 6.68
CA GLN A 81 -26.30 -8.42 6.65
C GLN A 81 -26.31 -9.05 8.05
N ARG A 82 -25.21 -8.93 8.81
CA ARG A 82 -25.12 -9.42 10.18
C ARG A 82 -26.20 -8.81 11.09
N MET A 83 -26.49 -7.52 10.91
CA MET A 83 -27.53 -6.84 11.67
C MET A 83 -28.93 -7.38 11.34
N ILE A 84 -29.22 -7.62 10.05
CA ILE A 84 -30.48 -8.23 9.62
C ILE A 84 -30.64 -9.64 10.21
N ASP A 85 -29.58 -10.46 10.12
CA ASP A 85 -29.59 -11.82 10.64
C ASP A 85 -29.80 -11.83 12.17
N PHE A 86 -29.17 -10.90 12.88
CA PHE A 86 -29.38 -10.72 14.33
C PHE A 86 -30.84 -10.39 14.67
N VAL A 87 -31.45 -9.41 13.98
CA VAL A 87 -32.86 -9.04 14.19
C VAL A 87 -33.79 -10.21 13.87
N ASN A 88 -33.54 -10.95 12.80
CA ASN A 88 -34.33 -12.11 12.43
C ASN A 88 -34.26 -13.23 13.48
N GLN A 89 -33.07 -13.49 14.03
CA GLN A 89 -32.91 -14.45 15.12
C GLN A 89 -33.62 -13.99 16.39
N HIS A 90 -33.50 -12.72 16.75
CA HIS A 90 -34.17 -12.14 17.91
C HIS A 90 -35.70 -12.24 17.78
N ASN A 91 -36.26 -11.85 16.64
CA ASN A 91 -37.70 -11.89 16.39
C ASN A 91 -38.27 -13.31 16.29
N LYS A 92 -37.48 -14.30 15.83
CA LYS A 92 -37.89 -15.71 15.87
C LYS A 92 -38.03 -16.22 17.30
N LYS A 93 -37.04 -15.93 18.16
CA LYS A 93 -37.07 -16.32 19.58
C LYS A 93 -38.27 -15.72 20.32
N TRP A 94 -38.65 -14.48 20.00
CA TRP A 94 -39.80 -13.79 20.59
C TRP A 94 -41.17 -14.22 20.03
N LYS A 95 -41.22 -14.97 18.92
CA LYS A 95 -42.47 -15.52 18.37
C LYS A 95 -42.73 -16.97 18.79
N GLU A 96 -41.73 -17.62 19.37
CA GLU A 96 -41.81 -18.99 19.89
C GLU A 96 -42.16 -19.03 21.40
N GLU A 97 -42.19 -17.86 22.07
CA GLU A 97 -42.80 -17.62 23.40
C GLU A 97 -44.23 -17.08 23.26
#